data_AF-A0A2Z4WAI5-F1
#
_entry.id   AF-A0A2Z4WAI5-F1
#
_cell.length_a   1.000
_cell.length_b   1.000
_cell.length_c   1.000
_cell.angle_alpha   90.00
_cell.angle_beta   90.00
_cell.angle_gamma   90.00
#
_symmetry.space_group_name_H-M   'P 1'
#
loop_
_entity.id
_entity.type
_entity.pdbx_description
1 polymer ?
#
loop_
_entity_poly.entity_id
_entity_poly.type
_entity_poly.pdbx_seq_one_letter_code
_entity_poly.pdbx_strand_id
1 'polypeptide(L)'
;MDLTPLEILKINLNEKQYPIFSDEELNNLLLVNDNNILKASWRGCLMKANVDKKIKVGPIEIENADPDYWNNLGAMYQADYLEEQTKLNPSKTTGYKTSMRRADGC
;
A
#
# COMPACT_ATOMS: atom_id res chain seq x y z
N MET A 1 23.47 -0.91 -8.04
CA MET A 1 23.01 -1.88 -7.03
C MET A 1 21.53 -1.65 -6.91
N ASP A 2 20.72 -2.65 -7.26
CA ASP A 2 19.28 -2.55 -7.14
C ASP A 2 18.91 -2.85 -5.68
N LEU A 3 17.99 -2.08 -5.12
CA LEU A 3 17.51 -2.26 -3.76
C LEU A 3 16.69 -3.55 -3.69
N THR A 4 16.88 -4.32 -2.61
CA THR A 4 16.05 -5.48 -2.32
C THR A 4 14.63 -5.05 -1.95
N PRO A 5 13.61 -5.93 -2.12
CA PRO A 5 12.24 -5.62 -1.72
C PRO A 5 12.11 -5.19 -0.25
N LEU A 6 12.92 -5.79 0.63
CA LEU A 6 12.98 -5.44 2.05
C LEU A 6 13.52 -4.01 2.25
N GLU A 7 14.57 -3.63 1.54
CA GLU A 7 15.13 -2.26 1.61
C GLU A 7 14.14 -1.23 1.08
N ILE A 8 13.44 -1.54 -0.01
CA ILE A 8 12.40 -0.65 -0.55
C ILE A 8 11.25 -0.51 0.45
N LEU A 9 10.80 -1.61 1.07
CA LEU A 9 9.74 -1.55 2.08
C LEU A 9 10.15 -0.72 3.30
N LYS A 10 11.40 -0.86 3.78
CA LYS A 10 11.94 -0.03 4.87
C LYS A 10 11.93 1.45 4.52
N ILE A 11 12.25 1.79 3.28
CA ILE A 11 12.22 3.17 2.78
C ILE A 11 10.78 3.67 2.72
N ASN A 12 9.86 2.91 2.12
CA ASN A 12 8.45 3.28 1.99
C ASN A 12 7.77 3.51 3.34
N LEU A 13 8.14 2.72 4.34
CA LEU A 13 7.62 2.85 5.71
C LEU A 13 8.42 3.86 6.56
N ASN A 14 9.48 4.46 6.04
CA ASN A 14 10.37 5.36 6.80
C ASN A 14 10.89 4.75 8.11
N GLU A 15 11.26 3.46 8.10
CA GLU A 15 11.73 2.76 9.32
C GLU A 15 12.98 3.38 9.94
N LYS A 16 13.76 4.15 9.17
CA LYS A 16 14.89 4.90 9.72
C LYS A 16 14.46 6.04 10.65
N GLN A 17 13.35 6.70 10.35
CA GLN A 17 12.85 7.86 11.08
C GLN A 17 11.80 7.48 12.12
N TYR A 18 10.95 6.52 11.77
CA TYR A 18 9.85 6.03 12.61
C TYR A 18 9.97 4.51 12.75
N PRO A 19 10.98 4.00 13.47
CA PRO A 19 11.18 2.56 13.60
C PRO A 19 10.03 1.93 14.38
N ILE A 20 9.26 1.05 13.74
CA ILE A 20 8.16 0.31 14.36
C ILE A 20 8.33 -1.20 14.13
N PHE A 21 8.87 -1.60 12.99
CA PHE A 21 9.00 -3.00 12.63
C PHE A 21 10.48 -3.43 12.60
N SER A 22 10.72 -4.63 13.09
CA SER A 22 11.98 -5.34 12.86
C SER A 22 12.07 -5.88 11.43
N ASP A 23 13.29 -6.22 10.99
CA ASP A 23 13.52 -6.84 9.68
C ASP A 23 12.73 -8.13 9.49
N GLU A 24 12.57 -8.93 10.54
CA GLU A 24 11.80 -10.18 10.50
C GLU A 24 10.30 -9.90 10.28
N GLU A 25 9.76 -8.92 11.00
CA GLU A 25 8.37 -8.49 10.83
C GLU A 25 8.11 -7.91 9.43
N LEU A 26 9.06 -7.16 8.88
CA LEU A 26 8.96 -6.62 7.51
C LEU A 26 9.04 -7.71 6.45
N ASN A 27 9.91 -8.71 6.62
CA ASN A 27 9.95 -9.88 5.74
C ASN A 27 8.63 -10.67 5.80
N ASN A 28 8.08 -10.88 6.99
CA ASN A 28 6.78 -11.50 7.16
C ASN A 28 5.66 -10.66 6.52
N LEU A 29 5.72 -9.33 6.63
CA LEU A 29 4.77 -8.42 6.00
C LEU A 29 4.82 -8.52 4.47
N LEU A 30 6.00 -8.66 3.86
CA LEU A 30 6.13 -8.95 2.44
C LEU A 30 5.50 -10.30 2.08
N LEU A 31 5.84 -11.35 2.84
CA LEU A 31 5.39 -12.71 2.57
C LEU A 31 3.85 -12.82 2.56
N VAL A 32 3.17 -12.27 3.56
CA VAL A 32 1.70 -12.33 3.67
C VAL A 32 0.98 -11.43 2.66
N ASN A 33 1.71 -10.53 1.99
CA ASN A 33 1.20 -9.65 0.94
C ASN A 33 1.72 -10.05 -0.45
N ASP A 34 1.93 -11.34 -0.67
CA ASP A 34 2.30 -11.92 -1.98
C ASP A 34 3.64 -11.39 -2.52
N ASN A 35 4.54 -10.97 -1.64
CA ASN A 35 5.78 -10.24 -1.95
C ASN A 35 5.55 -8.97 -2.80
N ASN A 36 4.33 -8.41 -2.80
CA ASN A 36 4.03 -7.16 -3.47
C ASN A 36 4.39 -5.98 -2.55
N ILE A 37 5.36 -5.17 -2.98
CA ILE A 37 5.90 -4.06 -2.21
C ILE A 37 4.83 -2.99 -1.94
N LEU A 38 4.00 -2.64 -2.92
CA LEU A 38 2.96 -1.60 -2.76
C LEU A 38 1.90 -2.05 -1.76
N LYS A 39 1.42 -3.29 -1.89
CA LYS A 39 0.45 -3.88 -0.97
C LYS A 39 1.00 -3.98 0.45
N ALA A 40 2.25 -4.42 0.62
CA ALA A 40 2.92 -4.45 1.91
C ALA A 40 3.11 -3.05 2.50
N SER A 41 3.50 -2.07 1.68
CA SER A 41 3.67 -0.67 2.09
C SER A 41 2.35 -0.08 2.57
N TRP A 42 1.27 -0.27 1.83
CA TRP A 42 -0.07 0.15 2.24
C TRP A 42 -0.47 -0.46 3.59
N ARG A 43 -0.31 -1.77 3.76
CA ARG A 43 -0.63 -2.45 5.04
C ARG A 43 0.23 -1.95 6.19
N GLY A 44 1.54 -1.77 5.97
CA GLY A 44 2.46 -1.23 6.97
C GLY A 44 2.10 0.19 7.41
N CYS A 45 1.71 1.06 6.46
CA CYS A 45 1.21 2.40 6.79
C CYS A 45 -0.03 2.36 7.69
N LEU A 46 -1.02 1.51 7.36
CA LEU A 46 -2.21 1.36 8.21
C LEU A 46 -1.85 0.86 9.62
N MET A 47 -0.90 -0.06 9.74
CA MET A 47 -0.43 -0.53 11.04
C MET A 47 0.21 0.61 11.83
N LYS A 48 1.06 1.43 11.21
CA LYS A 48 1.70 2.59 11.84
C LYS A 48 0.72 3.70 12.24
N ALA A 49 -0.35 3.89 11.48
CA ALA A 49 -1.42 4.82 11.83
C ALA A 49 -2.15 4.42 13.12
N ASN A 50 -2.21 3.12 13.43
CA ASN A 50 -2.86 2.59 14.63
C ASN A 50 -1.94 2.51 15.85
N VAL A 51 -0.65 2.80 15.68
CA VAL A 51 0.29 2.88 16.80
C VAL A 51 0.12 4.22 17.51
N ASP A 52 0.03 4.18 18.84
CA ASP A 52 -0.01 5.38 19.68
C ASP A 52 1.11 6.36 19.30
N LYS A 53 0.80 7.66 19.29
CA LYS A 53 1.75 8.72 18.87
C LYS A 53 3.09 8.69 19.64
N LYS A 54 3.10 8.11 20.84
CA LYS A 54 4.28 7.97 21.69
C LYS A 54 4.38 6.55 22.24
N ILE A 55 5.37 5.80 21.78
CA ILE A 55 5.77 4.56 22.45
C ILE A 55 6.88 4.91 23.43
N LYS A 56 6.67 4.60 24.72
CA LYS A 56 7.73 4.68 25.74
C LYS A 56 8.53 3.38 25.73
N VAL A 57 9.78 3.44 25.29
CA VAL A 57 10.74 2.33 25.40
C VAL A 57 11.79 2.71 26.44
N GLY A 58 11.51 2.44 27.71
CA GLY A 58 12.37 2.86 28.82
C GLY A 58 12.38 4.39 29.00
N PRO A 59 13.54 5.05 29.22
CA PRO A 59 13.63 6.50 29.36
C PRO A 59 13.59 7.26 28.02
N ILE A 60 13.49 6.57 26.88
CA ILE A 60 13.54 7.16 25.54
C ILE A 60 12.13 7.18 24.95
N GLU A 61 11.67 8.36 24.51
CA GLU A 61 10.43 8.54 23.76
C GLU A 61 10.76 8.54 22.26
N ILE A 62 10.10 7.68 21.49
CA ILE A 62 10.13 7.72 20.03
C ILE A 62 8.82 8.34 19.57
N GLU A 63 8.90 9.48 18.89
CA GLU A 63 7.73 10.15 18.33
C GLU A 63 7.33 9.46 17.02
N ASN A 64 6.13 8.87 16.98
CA ASN A 64 5.53 8.40 15.74
C ASN A 64 4.95 9.61 14.99
N ALA A 65 4.92 9.54 13.65
CA ALA A 65 4.21 10.54 12.87
C ALA A 65 2.69 10.48 13.14
N ASP A 66 1.99 11.58 12.88
CA ASP A 66 0.54 11.64 13.03
C ASP A 66 -0.16 10.54 12.20
N PRO A 67 -1.25 9.93 12.71
CA PRO A 67 -2.00 8.92 11.98
C PRO A 67 -2.42 9.35 10.57
N ASP A 68 -2.75 10.63 10.39
CA ASP A 68 -3.13 11.18 9.08
C ASP A 68 -1.99 11.13 8.05
N TYR A 69 -0.74 11.30 8.49
CA TYR A 69 0.42 11.14 7.60
C TYR A 69 0.46 9.72 7.03
N TRP A 70 0.34 8.72 7.91
CA TRP A 70 0.35 7.31 7.52
C TRP A 70 -0.86 6.92 6.68
N ASN A 71 -2.05 7.43 7.02
CA ASN A 71 -3.27 7.18 6.24
C ASN A 71 -3.16 7.73 4.82
N ASN A 72 -2.67 8.96 4.65
CA ASN A 72 -2.48 9.58 3.34
C ASN A 72 -1.43 8.84 2.51
N LEU A 73 -0.29 8.48 3.11
CA LEU A 73 0.75 7.71 2.44
C LEU A 73 0.26 6.32 2.04
N GLY A 74 -0.48 5.65 2.93
CA GLY A 74 -1.10 4.35 2.65
C GLY A 74 -2.09 4.41 1.49
N ALA A 75 -2.88 5.49 1.39
CA ALA A 75 -3.82 5.69 0.28
C ALA A 75 -3.12 5.83 -1.08
N MET A 76 -1.94 6.47 -1.13
CA MET A 76 -1.12 6.55 -2.35
C MET A 76 -0.67 5.17 -2.80
N TYR A 77 -0.08 4.37 -1.89
CA TYR A 77 0.35 3.01 -2.21
C TYR A 77 -0.81 2.09 -2.60
N GLN A 78 -1.98 2.26 -1.98
CA GLN A 78 -3.18 1.53 -2.36
C GLN A 78 -3.62 1.86 -3.79
N ALA A 79 -3.60 3.15 -4.17
CA ALA A 79 -3.97 3.58 -5.51
C ALA A 79 -3.03 2.97 -6.56
N ASP A 80 -1.72 3.08 -6.34
CA ASP A 80 -0.71 2.51 -7.24
C ASP A 80 -0.86 0.99 -7.38
N TYR A 81 -1.11 0.29 -6.28
CA TYR A 81 -1.37 -1.15 -6.29
C TYR A 81 -2.60 -1.51 -7.13
N LEU A 82 -3.71 -0.77 -6.96
CA LEU A 82 -4.93 -1.01 -7.74
C LEU A 82 -4.73 -0.73 -9.23
N GLU A 83 -3.94 0.28 -9.58
CA GLU A 83 -3.56 0.55 -10.97
C GLU A 83 -2.74 -0.60 -11.56
N GLU A 84 -1.75 -1.13 -10.82
CA GLU A 84 -0.97 -2.30 -11.25
C GLU A 84 -1.87 -3.52 -11.46
N GLN A 85 -2.77 -3.80 -10.51
CA GLN A 85 -3.70 -4.92 -10.61
C GLN A 85 -4.65 -4.79 -11.81
N THR A 86 -5.07 -3.57 -12.14
CA THR A 86 -5.93 -3.28 -13.30
C THR A 86 -5.18 -3.47 -14.62
N LYS A 87 -3.87 -3.14 -14.67
CA LYS A 87 -3.02 -3.39 -15.84
C LYS A 87 -2.78 -4.89 -16.06
N LEU A 88 -2.65 -5.66 -14.98
CA LEU A 88 -2.47 -7.12 -15.03
C LEU A 88 -3.75 -7.86 -15.42
N ASN A 89 -4.90 -7.38 -14.93
CA ASN A 89 -6.21 -7.92 -15.27
C ASN A 89 -7.05 -6.84 -15.96
N PRO A 90 -6.75 -6.49 -17.22
CA PRO A 90 -7.58 -5.56 -17.96
C PRO A 90 -8.96 -6.19 -18.06
N SER A 91 -9.95 -5.63 -17.35
CA SER A 91 -11.34 -6.04 -17.49
C SER A 91 -11.68 -5.96 -18.98
N LYS A 92 -11.81 -7.14 -19.62
CA LYS A 92 -12.27 -7.19 -21.01
C LYS A 92 -13.72 -6.77 -20.97
N THR A 93 -13.97 -5.49 -21.16
CA THR A 93 -15.31 -4.99 -21.51
C THR A 93 -15.64 -5.53 -22.90
N THR A 94 -16.09 -6.79 -22.99
CA THR A 94 -16.63 -7.39 -24.21
C THR A 94 -18.04 -6.84 -24.44
N GLY A 95 -18.15 -5.53 -24.60
CA GLY A 95 -19.41 -4.87 -24.93
C GLY A 95 -19.50 -4.72 -26.44
N TYR A 96 -19.97 -5.75 -27.15
CA TYR A 96 -20.56 -5.50 -28.47
C TYR A 96 -21.76 -4.58 -28.27
N LYS A 97 -21.65 -3.31 -28.69
CA LYS A 97 -22.79 -2.39 -28.71
C LYS A 97 -23.73 -2.81 -29.84
N THR A 98 -24.66 -3.72 -29.56
CA THR A 98 -25.75 -4.09 -30.47
C THR A 98 -26.96 -3.15 -30.27
N SER A 99 -26.75 -1.83 -30.26
CA SER A 99 -27.87 -0.90 -30.31
C SER A 99 -28.33 -0.74 -31.77
N MET A 100 -29.11 -1.70 -32.27
CA MET A 100 -29.89 -1.50 -33.50
C MET A 100 -31.06 -0.58 -33.16
N ARG A 101 -31.00 0.69 -33.60
CA ARG A 101 -32.21 1.53 -33.72
C ARG A 101 -33.05 0.94 -34.85
N ARG A 102 -34.34 0.68 -34.62
CA ARG A 102 -35.27 0.37 -35.70
C ARG A 102 -35.37 1.59 -36.62
N ALA A 103 -35.38 1.37 -37.94
CA ALA A 103 -35.25 2.41 -38.96
C ALA A 103 -36.59 3.10 -39.29
N ASP A 104 -37.68 2.66 -38.66
CA ASP A 104 -39.02 2.89 -39.14
C ASP A 104 -40.00 2.91 -37.95
N GLY A 105 -40.04 4.06 -37.28
CA GLY A 105 -41.20 4.49 -36.51
C GLY A 105 -41.98 5.50 -37.35
N CYS A 106 -43.09 5.05 -37.93
CA CYS A 106 -44.16 5.85 -38.51
C CYS A 106 -45.48 5.23 -38.07
#